data_AF-A0A2D8BF16-F1
#
_entry.id   AF-A0A2D8BF16-F1
#
_cell.length_a   1.000
_cell.length_b   1.000
_cell.length_c   1.000
_cell.angle_alpha   90.00
_cell.angle_beta   90.00
_cell.angle_gamma   90.00
#
_symmetry.space_group_name_H-M   'P 1'
#
loop_
_entity.id
_entity.type
_entity.pdbx_description
1 polymer ?
#
loop_
_entity_poly.entity_id
_entity_poly.type
_entity_poly.pdbx_seq_one_letter_code
_entity_poly.pdbx_strand_id
1 'polypeptide(L)'
;MRPEALPSVAVETRRLIRVALDDIYLEADQRDAGEAIALEQTAQVLEELLTQIDASGLTKGVPRGAMWDFQRDGFLPFERTAIPVGQRTPVMDDMMENIQPTLVVEESVSLDAEPVVELSDEWEEMPAPVESEASAEDVVETRNVPIQEDRADLEAELARLDAERQLRTPKLEESKSDPRLDALHDQLSELDF
;
A
#
# COMPACT_ATOMS: atom_id res chain seq x y z
N MET A 1 -8.87 -7.92 -3.83
CA MET A 1 -7.56 -8.59 -3.65
C MET A 1 -6.77 -7.81 -2.64
N ARG A 2 -6.12 -8.48 -1.69
CA ARG A 2 -5.33 -7.77 -0.69
C ARG A 2 -3.88 -7.57 -1.20
N PRO A 3 -3.32 -6.34 -1.10
CA PRO A 3 -2.03 -5.99 -1.73
C PRO A 3 -0.82 -6.76 -1.17
N GLU A 4 -0.92 -7.32 0.03
CA GLU A 4 0.10 -8.16 0.68
C GLU A 4 0.41 -9.47 -0.04
N ALA A 5 -0.53 -9.96 -0.84
CA ALA A 5 -0.38 -11.21 -1.58
C ALA A 5 0.37 -11.03 -2.91
N LEU A 6 0.62 -9.80 -3.35
CA LEU A 6 1.22 -9.52 -4.65
C LEU A 6 2.59 -10.20 -4.87
N PRO A 7 3.51 -10.30 -3.89
CA PRO A 7 4.79 -10.97 -4.07
C PRO A 7 4.65 -12.48 -4.25
N SER A 8 3.81 -13.15 -3.45
CA SER A 8 3.60 -14.59 -3.59
C SER A 8 2.93 -14.92 -4.92
N VAL A 9 1.87 -14.17 -5.27
CA VAL A 9 1.17 -14.29 -6.55
C VAL A 9 2.11 -14.00 -7.71
N ALA A 10 2.99 -12.99 -7.63
CA ALA A 10 3.95 -12.69 -8.69
C ALA A 10 4.96 -13.83 -8.90
N VAL A 11 5.43 -14.47 -7.82
CA VAL A 11 6.35 -15.61 -7.90
C VAL A 11 5.66 -16.84 -8.50
N GLU A 12 4.44 -17.13 -8.08
CA GLU A 12 3.64 -18.25 -8.59
C GLU A 12 3.25 -18.06 -10.04
N THR A 13 2.73 -16.89 -10.41
CA THR A 13 2.39 -16.55 -11.80
C THR A 13 3.62 -16.63 -12.70
N ARG A 14 4.78 -16.11 -12.26
CA ARG A 14 6.05 -16.27 -12.98
C ARG A 14 6.43 -17.73 -13.21
N ARG A 15 6.22 -18.60 -12.22
CA ARG A 15 6.48 -20.05 -12.35
C ARG A 15 5.51 -20.69 -13.34
N LEU A 16 4.22 -20.39 -13.24
CA LEU A 16 3.19 -20.90 -14.14
C LEU A 16 3.45 -20.49 -15.59
N ILE A 17 3.79 -19.22 -15.83
CA ILE A 17 4.11 -18.70 -17.16
C ILE A 17 5.32 -19.43 -17.76
N ARG A 18 6.36 -19.73 -16.98
CA ARG A 18 7.53 -20.49 -17.47
C ARG A 18 7.16 -21.90 -17.90
N VAL A 19 6.38 -22.61 -17.09
CA VAL A 19 5.92 -23.97 -17.42
C VAL A 19 5.07 -23.92 -18.69
N ALA A 20 4.15 -22.96 -18.80
CA ALA A 20 3.33 -22.79 -19.99
C ALA A 20 4.16 -22.47 -21.24
N LEU A 21 5.19 -21.62 -21.13
CA LEU A 21 6.11 -21.34 -22.24
C LEU A 21 6.87 -22.59 -22.67
N ASP A 22 7.42 -23.36 -21.72
CA ASP A 22 8.12 -24.61 -22.01
C ASP A 22 7.20 -25.61 -22.75
N ASP A 23 5.95 -25.73 -22.30
CA ASP A 23 4.93 -26.59 -22.92
C ASP A 23 4.56 -26.10 -24.34
N ILE A 24 4.36 -24.78 -24.52
CA ILE A 24 4.04 -24.18 -25.82
C ILE A 24 5.16 -24.39 -26.83
N TYR A 25 6.43 -24.22 -26.43
CA TYR A 25 7.57 -24.46 -27.31
C TYR A 25 7.68 -25.93 -27.71
N LEU A 26 7.40 -26.86 -26.79
CA LEU A 26 7.38 -28.29 -27.08
C LEU A 26 6.23 -28.69 -28.00
N GLU A 27 5.08 -28.05 -27.88
CA GLU A 27 3.90 -28.29 -28.72
C GLU A 27 4.01 -27.65 -30.11
N ALA A 28 4.61 -26.46 -30.21
CA ALA A 28 4.84 -25.77 -31.48
C ALA A 28 5.74 -26.56 -32.43
N ASP A 29 6.71 -27.32 -31.92
CA ASP A 29 7.60 -28.19 -32.71
C ASP A 29 6.87 -29.40 -33.33
N GLN A 30 5.71 -29.79 -32.78
CA GLN A 30 4.95 -30.98 -33.20
C GLN A 30 3.77 -30.66 -34.14
N ARG A 31 3.40 -29.40 -34.29
CA ARG A 31 2.17 -28.96 -34.98
C ARG A 31 2.43 -28.48 -36.41
N ASP A 32 1.35 -28.37 -37.19
CA ASP A 32 1.37 -27.85 -38.56
C ASP A 32 1.57 -26.32 -38.56
N ALA A 33 2.14 -25.78 -39.64
CA ALA A 33 2.69 -24.43 -39.70
C ALA A 33 1.68 -23.32 -39.32
N GLY A 34 0.39 -23.50 -39.63
CA GLY A 34 -0.65 -22.52 -39.30
C GLY A 34 -1.00 -22.44 -37.81
N GLU A 35 -0.93 -23.56 -37.10
CA GLU A 35 -1.25 -23.64 -35.66
C GLU A 35 -0.04 -23.25 -34.80
N ALA A 36 1.17 -23.55 -35.29
CA ALA A 36 2.41 -23.10 -34.69
C ALA A 36 2.52 -21.56 -34.65
N ILE A 37 2.02 -20.85 -35.67
CA ILE A 37 2.01 -19.37 -35.70
C ILE A 37 1.11 -18.78 -34.59
N ALA A 38 -0.04 -19.39 -34.31
CA ALA A 38 -0.91 -18.94 -33.22
C ALA A 38 -0.23 -19.15 -31.85
N LEU A 39 0.44 -20.29 -31.68
CA LEU A 39 1.20 -20.60 -30.46
C LEU A 39 2.40 -19.65 -30.29
N GLU A 40 3.11 -19.30 -31.35
CA GLU A 40 4.21 -18.32 -31.32
C GLU A 40 3.75 -16.95 -30.81
N GLN A 41 2.58 -16.46 -31.28
CA GLN A 41 2.01 -15.20 -30.80
C GLN A 41 1.67 -15.26 -29.30
N THR A 42 1.12 -16.38 -28.82
CA THR A 42 0.85 -16.55 -27.38
C THR A 42 2.14 -16.62 -26.56
N ALA A 43 3.18 -17.28 -27.06
CA ALA A 43 4.49 -17.33 -26.41
C ALA A 43 5.09 -15.92 -26.29
N GLN A 44 5.01 -15.11 -27.35
CA GLN A 44 5.51 -13.74 -27.33
C GLN A 44 4.81 -12.86 -26.26
N VAL A 45 3.49 -12.99 -26.11
CA VAL A 45 2.75 -12.27 -25.06
C VAL A 45 3.15 -12.76 -23.67
N LEU A 46 3.35 -14.07 -23.48
CA LEU A 46 3.78 -14.64 -22.21
C LEU A 46 5.21 -14.22 -21.83
N GLU A 47 6.11 -14.09 -22.80
CA GLU A 47 7.45 -13.52 -22.60
C GLU A 47 7.38 -12.05 -22.19
N GLU A 48 6.52 -11.25 -22.83
CA GLU A 48 6.30 -9.85 -22.44
C GLU A 48 5.77 -9.76 -21.01
N LEU A 49 4.76 -10.55 -20.65
CA LEU A 49 4.24 -10.63 -19.29
C LEU A 49 5.31 -11.05 -18.29
N LEU A 50 6.17 -11.99 -18.65
CA LEU A 50 7.31 -12.39 -17.82
C LEU A 50 8.27 -11.22 -17.57
N THR A 51 8.57 -10.42 -18.60
CA THR A 51 9.41 -9.22 -18.44
C THR A 51 8.74 -8.15 -17.56
N GLN A 52 7.42 -7.96 -17.70
CA GLN A 52 6.67 -7.01 -16.89
C GLN A 52 6.63 -7.42 -15.42
N ILE A 53 6.41 -8.72 -15.15
CA ILE A 53 6.45 -9.28 -13.81
C ILE A 53 7.86 -9.13 -13.21
N ASP A 54 8.92 -9.37 -13.98
CA ASP A 54 10.29 -9.17 -13.49
C ASP A 54 10.64 -7.69 -13.29
N ALA A 55 10.06 -6.78 -14.07
CA ALA A 55 10.20 -5.33 -13.91
C ALA A 55 9.44 -4.80 -12.68
N SER A 56 8.36 -5.47 -12.27
CA SER A 56 7.62 -5.15 -11.03
C SER A 56 8.48 -5.30 -9.77
N GLY A 57 9.59 -6.04 -9.84
CA GLY A 57 10.51 -6.27 -8.71
C GLY A 57 9.96 -7.19 -7.62
N LEU A 58 8.72 -7.68 -7.76
CA LEU A 58 8.05 -8.54 -6.78
C LEU A 58 8.54 -10.00 -6.81
N THR A 59 9.22 -10.41 -7.87
CA THR A 59 9.69 -11.80 -8.06
C THR A 59 11.12 -12.05 -7.62
N LYS A 60 11.90 -10.98 -7.40
CA LYS A 60 13.35 -11.06 -7.12
C LYS A 60 13.64 -10.73 -5.66
N GLY A 61 13.48 -11.73 -4.80
CA GLY A 61 13.85 -11.66 -3.38
C GLY A 61 12.76 -11.06 -2.49
N VAL A 62 13.16 -10.55 -1.33
CA VAL A 62 12.23 -9.94 -0.38
C VAL A 62 11.77 -8.59 -0.94
N PRO A 63 10.46 -8.37 -1.15
CA PRO A 63 9.94 -7.11 -1.65
C PRO A 63 10.35 -5.97 -0.70
N ARG A 64 10.76 -4.84 -1.25
CA ARG A 64 11.29 -3.69 -0.48
C ARG A 64 10.29 -2.55 -0.42
N GLY A 65 10.25 -1.85 0.70
CA GLY A 65 9.42 -0.67 0.90
C GLY A 65 8.81 -0.65 2.30
N ALA A 66 8.32 0.52 2.70
CA ALA A 66 7.74 0.75 4.02
C ALA A 66 6.63 -0.26 4.39
N MET A 67 5.79 -0.62 3.43
CA MET A 67 4.69 -1.58 3.61
C MET A 67 5.20 -3.00 3.84
N TRP A 68 6.16 -3.45 3.02
CA TRP A 68 6.73 -4.79 3.11
C TRP A 68 7.57 -4.98 4.38
N ASP A 69 8.31 -3.93 4.76
CA ASP A 69 9.05 -3.91 6.01
C ASP A 69 8.12 -3.96 7.23
N PHE A 70 6.98 -3.25 7.18
CA PHE A 70 5.96 -3.29 8.22
C PHE A 70 5.30 -4.67 8.32
N GLN A 71 4.95 -5.30 7.20
CA GLN A 71 4.37 -6.65 7.22
C GLN A 71 5.34 -7.70 7.76
N ARG A 72 6.65 -7.51 7.57
CA ARG A 72 7.68 -8.42 8.06
C ARG A 72 8.01 -8.21 9.53
N ASP A 73 8.19 -6.96 9.94
CA ASP A 73 8.75 -6.61 11.25
C ASP A 73 7.69 -6.08 12.22
N GLY A 74 6.46 -5.80 11.78
CA GLY A 74 5.40 -5.15 12.56
C GLY A 74 5.64 -3.67 12.86
N PHE A 75 6.81 -3.12 12.49
CA PHE A 75 7.20 -1.75 12.83
C PHE A 75 6.94 -0.77 11.70
N LEU A 76 6.35 0.37 12.05
CA LEU A 76 6.15 1.47 11.12
C LEU A 76 7.49 2.17 10.81
N PRO A 77 7.64 2.84 9.64
CA PRO A 77 8.91 3.48 9.26
C PRO A 77 9.44 4.48 10.28
N PHE A 78 8.54 5.24 10.95
CA PHE A 78 8.94 6.20 11.98
C PHE A 78 9.43 5.51 13.25
N GLU A 79 8.90 4.34 13.61
CA GLU A 79 9.37 3.58 14.77
C GLU A 79 10.78 3.03 14.53
N ARG A 80 11.18 2.85 13.27
CA ARG A 80 12.52 2.38 12.87
C ARG A 80 13.58 3.46 12.91
N THR A 81 13.22 4.71 12.68
CA THR A 81 14.19 5.81 12.57
C THR A 81 14.13 6.79 13.72
N ALA A 82 12.96 7.02 14.32
CA ALA A 82 12.74 8.06 15.31
C ALA A 82 12.72 7.54 16.76
N ILE A 83 12.34 6.28 16.99
CA ILE A 83 12.18 5.72 18.35
C ILE A 83 13.36 4.79 18.69
N PRO A 84 14.17 5.09 19.73
CA PRO A 84 15.20 4.19 20.21
C PRO A 84 14.63 2.83 20.63
N VAL A 85 15.40 1.75 20.42
CA VAL A 85 14.92 0.37 20.59
C VAL A 85 14.29 0.06 21.97
N GLY A 86 14.72 0.74 23.03
CA GLY A 86 14.18 0.55 24.39
C GLY A 86 12.87 1.29 24.69
N GLN A 87 12.43 2.20 23.83
CA GLN A 87 11.17 2.94 23.96
C GLN A 87 10.10 2.47 22.97
N ARG A 88 10.42 1.47 22.15
CA ARG A 88 9.49 0.89 21.19
C ARG A 88 8.45 0.05 21.92
N THR A 89 7.19 0.21 21.55
CA THR A 89 6.13 -0.72 21.94
C THR A 89 6.49 -2.10 21.38
N PRO A 90 6.46 -3.17 22.21
CA PRO A 90 6.70 -4.51 21.71
C PRO A 90 5.63 -4.90 20.70
N VAL A 91 6.05 -5.51 19.60
CA VAL A 91 5.12 -6.11 18.63
C VAL A 91 4.53 -7.36 19.27
N MET A 92 3.21 -7.49 19.22
CA MET A 92 2.54 -8.70 19.68
C MET A 92 2.67 -9.77 18.60
N ASP A 93 3.39 -10.85 18.90
CA ASP A 93 3.63 -11.95 17.95
C ASP A 93 2.30 -12.57 17.46
N ASP A 94 1.32 -12.71 18.35
CA ASP A 94 -0.04 -13.17 18.02
C ASP A 94 -0.73 -12.27 16.97
N MET A 95 -0.44 -10.98 16.99
CA MET A 95 -0.98 -10.04 16.00
C MET A 95 -0.24 -10.15 14.66
N MET A 96 1.05 -10.50 14.66
CA MET A 96 1.80 -10.76 13.43
C MET A 96 1.27 -11.98 12.67
N GLU A 97 0.81 -13.02 13.38
CA GLU A 97 0.18 -14.18 12.76
C GLU A 97 -1.07 -13.79 11.96
N ASN A 98 -1.83 -12.81 12.46
CA ASN A 98 -3.02 -12.27 11.80
C ASN A 98 -2.71 -11.28 10.65
N ILE A 99 -1.48 -10.77 10.58
CA ILE A 99 -1.00 -9.88 9.51
C ILE A 99 -0.38 -10.68 8.36
N GLN A 100 -0.19 -11.99 8.51
CA GLN A 100 0.39 -12.83 7.46
C GLN A 100 -0.41 -12.77 6.15
N PRO A 101 0.27 -12.81 5.00
CA PRO A 101 -0.37 -12.80 3.69
C PRO A 101 -0.92 -14.21 3.40
N THR A 102 -1.93 -14.64 4.13
CA THR A 102 -2.51 -15.98 3.97
C THR A 102 -3.51 -15.96 2.82
N LEU A 103 -3.00 -16.17 1.60
CA LEU A 103 -3.78 -16.81 0.52
C LEU A 103 -3.91 -18.33 0.72
N VAL A 104 -3.25 -18.90 1.74
CA VAL A 104 -3.16 -20.35 1.97
C VAL A 104 -4.25 -20.87 2.92
N VAL A 105 -5.13 -20.00 3.44
CA VAL A 105 -6.41 -20.52 3.92
C VAL A 105 -7.26 -20.69 2.68
N GLU A 106 -7.25 -21.90 2.13
CA GLU A 106 -8.35 -22.45 1.35
C GLU A 106 -9.61 -22.38 2.23
N GLU A 107 -10.17 -21.19 2.42
CA GLU A 107 -11.52 -21.07 2.91
C GLU A 107 -12.39 -21.46 1.72
N SER A 108 -12.69 -22.75 1.64
CA SER A 108 -13.82 -23.26 0.87
C SER A 108 -15.07 -22.63 1.48
N VAL A 109 -15.36 -21.38 1.10
CA VAL A 109 -16.61 -20.70 1.41
C VAL A 109 -17.68 -21.46 0.64
N SER A 110 -18.24 -22.48 1.28
CA SER A 110 -19.46 -23.12 0.82
C SER A 110 -20.55 -22.04 0.84
N LEU A 111 -21.05 -21.68 -0.33
CA LEU A 111 -22.05 -20.63 -0.57
C LEU A 111 -23.43 -20.92 0.08
N ASP A 112 -23.58 -22.03 0.80
CA ASP A 112 -24.82 -22.50 1.43
C ASP A 112 -24.84 -22.39 2.96
N ALA A 113 -23.76 -21.90 3.60
CA ALA A 113 -23.77 -21.68 5.05
C ALA A 113 -24.19 -20.24 5.35
N GLU A 114 -25.41 -20.05 5.85
CA GLU A 114 -25.78 -18.79 6.50
C GLU A 114 -24.79 -18.52 7.64
N PRO A 115 -24.09 -17.36 7.64
CA PRO A 115 -23.22 -17.03 8.75
C PRO A 115 -24.09 -16.77 9.97
N VAL A 116 -24.10 -17.72 10.91
CA VAL A 116 -24.59 -17.47 12.27
C VAL A 116 -23.54 -16.57 12.93
N VAL A 117 -23.62 -15.29 12.61
CA VAL A 117 -22.98 -14.25 13.41
C VAL A 117 -23.88 -14.11 14.63
N GLU A 118 -23.49 -14.72 15.73
CA GLU A 118 -23.95 -14.23 17.03
C GLU A 118 -23.43 -12.79 17.14
N LEU A 119 -24.29 -11.83 16.81
CA LEU A 119 -24.06 -10.43 17.09
C LEU A 119 -24.07 -10.29 18.61
N SER A 120 -22.92 -10.48 19.24
CA SER A 120 -22.74 -10.06 20.62
C SER A 120 -22.84 -8.54 20.62
N ASP A 121 -23.92 -8.01 21.19
CA ASP A 121 -24.10 -6.59 21.55
C ASP A 121 -23.12 -6.19 22.68
N GLU A 122 -21.85 -6.53 22.54
CA GLU A 122 -20.81 -6.38 23.56
C GLU A 122 -19.95 -5.13 23.27
N TRP A 123 -20.63 -4.05 22.88
CA TRP A 123 -20.06 -2.72 23.05
C TRP A 123 -20.11 -2.40 24.54
N GLU A 124 -19.04 -2.72 25.26
CA GLU A 124 -18.88 -2.32 26.66
C GLU A 124 -18.56 -0.82 26.71
N GLU A 125 -19.42 -0.05 27.39
CA GLU A 125 -19.24 1.39 27.58
C GLU A 125 -17.96 1.60 28.41
N MET A 126 -16.96 2.25 27.83
CA MET A 126 -15.73 2.56 28.56
C MET A 126 -16.08 3.40 29.80
N PRO A 127 -15.54 3.07 30.98
CA PRO A 127 -15.80 3.87 32.17
C PRO A 127 -15.34 5.31 31.92
N ALA A 128 -16.20 6.27 32.22
CA ALA A 128 -15.82 7.67 32.25
C ALA A 128 -14.59 7.81 33.17
N PRO A 129 -13.57 8.60 32.78
CA PRO A 129 -12.41 8.81 33.65
C PRO A 129 -12.92 9.32 34.99
N VAL A 130 -12.64 8.54 36.05
CA VAL A 130 -12.95 8.95 37.42
C VAL A 130 -12.09 10.16 37.72
N GLU A 131 -12.76 11.31 37.90
CA GLU A 131 -12.21 12.47 38.56
C GLU A 131 -11.94 12.04 40.02
N SER A 132 -10.83 11.34 40.21
CA SER A 132 -10.28 11.15 41.54
C SER A 132 -9.99 12.57 42.02
N GLU A 133 -10.64 13.00 43.10
CA GLU A 133 -10.20 14.15 43.86
C GLU A 133 -8.75 13.86 44.26
N ALA A 134 -7.82 14.25 43.39
CA ALA A 134 -6.43 14.32 43.70
C ALA A 134 -6.38 15.26 44.91
N SER A 135 -6.06 14.68 46.06
CA SER A 135 -5.59 15.40 47.23
C SER A 135 -4.69 16.52 46.74
N ALA A 136 -5.10 17.75 47.03
CA ALA A 136 -4.46 18.97 46.60
C ALA A 136 -3.04 19.08 47.16
N GLU A 137 -2.07 18.40 46.56
CA GLU A 137 -0.65 18.69 46.68
C GLU A 137 -0.01 18.56 45.29
N ASP A 138 0.46 19.70 44.80
CA ASP A 138 1.03 19.99 43.48
C ASP A 138 0.05 20.09 42.29
N VAL A 139 -0.87 21.05 42.42
CA VAL A 139 -1.35 21.80 41.23
C VAL A 139 -0.13 22.50 40.65
N VAL A 140 0.49 21.90 39.63
CA VAL A 140 1.39 22.62 38.73
C VAL A 140 0.60 23.79 38.20
N GLU A 141 0.97 24.97 38.70
CA GLU A 141 0.45 26.28 38.38
C GLU A 141 0.17 26.33 36.86
N THR A 142 -1.11 26.23 36.47
CA THR A 142 -1.52 26.55 35.10
C THR A 142 -1.22 28.03 34.94
N ARG A 143 -0.03 28.29 34.42
CA ARG A 143 0.44 29.60 34.03
C ARG A 143 -0.56 30.07 32.99
N ASN A 144 -1.49 30.94 33.40
CA ASN A 144 -2.26 31.77 32.48
C ASN A 144 -1.27 32.74 31.82
N VAL A 145 -0.45 32.22 30.91
CA VAL A 145 0.35 33.03 30.01
C VAL A 145 -0.64 33.58 28.98
N PRO A 146 -0.62 34.89 28.70
CA PRO A 146 -1.48 35.46 27.67
C PRO A 146 -1.16 34.76 26.33
N ILE A 147 -2.10 33.93 25.86
CA ILE A 147 -2.04 33.10 24.64
C ILE A 147 -1.67 33.88 23.36
N GLN A 148 -1.67 35.22 23.42
CA GLN A 148 -1.35 36.10 22.29
C GLN A 148 0.14 36.11 21.91
N GLU A 149 1.06 36.00 22.87
CA GLU A 149 2.51 35.97 22.58
C GLU A 149 2.87 34.64 21.90
N ASP A 150 2.38 33.52 22.45
CA ASP A 150 2.57 32.19 21.88
C ASP A 150 1.99 32.05 20.46
N ARG A 151 0.87 32.72 20.17
CA ARG A 151 0.25 32.66 18.85
C ARG A 151 1.10 33.34 17.77
N ALA A 152 1.72 34.48 18.10
CA ALA A 152 2.58 35.20 17.16
C ALA A 152 3.86 34.39 16.86
N ASP A 153 4.42 33.76 17.89
CA ASP A 153 5.60 32.90 17.75
C ASP A 153 5.28 31.64 16.93
N LEU A 154 4.13 31.01 17.17
CA LEU A 154 3.66 29.87 16.39
C LEU A 154 3.37 30.22 14.91
N GLU A 155 2.81 31.41 14.65
CA GLU A 155 2.58 31.88 13.27
C GLU A 155 3.90 32.17 12.53
N ALA A 156 4.90 32.70 13.23
CA ALA A 156 6.24 32.91 12.69
C ALA A 156 6.95 31.58 12.37
N GLU A 157 6.84 30.59 13.25
CA GLU A 157 7.37 29.24 13.01
C GLU A 157 6.66 28.54 11.85
N LEU A 158 5.33 28.67 11.75
CA LEU A 158 4.54 28.15 10.63
C LEU A 158 4.94 28.81 9.31
N ALA A 159 5.10 30.14 9.27
CA ALA A 159 5.54 30.85 8.08
C ALA A 159 6.95 30.43 7.62
N ARG A 160 7.85 30.18 8.58
CA ARG A 160 9.19 29.67 8.29
C ARG A 160 9.14 28.24 7.71
N LEU A 161 8.32 27.37 8.29
CA LEU A 161 8.12 26.01 7.80
C LEU A 161 7.47 25.98 6.41
N ASP A 162 6.53 26.87 6.13
CA ASP A 162 5.89 26.99 4.83
C ASP A 162 6.89 27.45 3.76
N ALA A 163 7.71 28.46 4.06
CA ALA A 163 8.80 28.90 3.18
C ALA A 163 9.82 27.77 2.91
N GLU A 164 10.20 27.00 3.94
CA GLU A 164 11.10 25.85 3.77
C GLU A 164 10.47 24.74 2.90
N ARG A 165 9.17 24.49 3.05
CA ARG A 165 8.44 23.52 2.21
C ARG A 165 8.33 23.98 0.76
N GLN A 166 8.05 25.26 0.51
CA GLN A 166 7.98 25.84 -0.84
C GLN A 166 9.33 25.72 -1.58
N LEU A 167 10.46 25.79 -0.87
CA LEU A 167 11.79 25.58 -1.46
C LEU A 167 12.07 24.11 -1.80
N ARG A 168 11.45 23.16 -1.09
CA ARG A 168 11.62 21.71 -1.33
C ARG A 168 10.65 21.15 -2.36
N THR A 169 9.49 21.78 -2.55
CA THR A 169 8.58 21.43 -3.64
C THR A 169 9.16 21.96 -4.96
N PRO A 170 9.51 21.09 -5.94
CA PRO A 170 9.79 21.61 -7.27
C PRO A 170 8.54 22.35 -7.72
N LYS A 171 8.71 23.61 -8.15
CA LYS A 171 7.61 24.42 -8.67
C LYS A 171 6.90 23.56 -9.70
N LEU A 172 5.63 23.23 -9.45
CA LEU A 172 4.80 22.52 -10.40
C LEU A 172 4.68 23.49 -11.57
N GLU A 173 5.58 23.36 -12.55
CA GLU A 173 5.41 24.00 -13.84
C GLU A 173 4.02 23.57 -14.28
N GLU A 174 3.08 24.52 -14.33
CA GLU A 174 1.80 24.29 -14.99
C GLU A 174 2.16 23.66 -16.32
N SER A 175 1.77 22.40 -16.50
CA SER A 175 2.02 21.68 -17.74
C SER A 175 1.33 22.51 -18.82
N LYS A 176 2.11 23.30 -19.56
CA LYS A 176 1.62 24.01 -20.75
C LYS A 176 0.89 22.94 -21.56
N SER A 177 -0.41 23.13 -21.75
CA SER A 177 -1.21 22.19 -22.54
C SER A 177 -0.50 22.02 -23.88
N ASP A 178 -0.19 20.77 -24.21
CA ASP A 178 0.51 20.47 -25.44
C ASP A 178 -0.41 20.92 -26.60
N PRO A 179 0.04 21.78 -27.53
CA PRO A 179 -0.83 22.35 -28.57
C PRO A 179 -1.41 21.27 -29.50
N ARG A 180 -0.79 20.07 -29.50
CA ARG A 180 -1.29 18.88 -30.19
C ARG A 180 -2.50 18.25 -29.50
N LEU A 181 -2.54 18.28 -28.16
CA LEU A 181 -3.66 17.74 -27.38
C LEU A 181 -4.87 18.66 -27.45
N ASP A 182 -4.66 19.98 -27.43
CA ASP A 182 -5.75 20.95 -27.62
C ASP A 182 -6.40 20.80 -29.00
N ALA A 183 -5.60 20.63 -30.06
CA ALA A 183 -6.13 20.37 -31.41
C ALA A 183 -6.94 19.07 -31.52
N LEU A 184 -6.57 18.03 -30.76
CA LEU A 184 -7.32 16.77 -30.70
C LEU A 184 -8.60 16.92 -29.87
N HIS A 185 -8.59 17.73 -28.82
CA HIS A 185 -9.78 18.04 -28.02
C HIS A 185 -10.82 18.76 -28.87
N ASP A 186 -10.41 19.74 -29.68
CA ASP A 186 -11.31 20.43 -30.60
C ASP A 186 -11.92 19.46 -31.62
N GLN A 187 -11.10 18.58 -32.21
CA GLN A 187 -11.58 17.55 -33.16
C GLN A 187 -12.56 16.55 -32.54
N LEU A 188 -12.38 16.20 -31.26
CA LEU A 188 -13.30 15.33 -30.52
C LEU A 188 -14.57 16.05 -30.09
N SER A 189 -14.48 17.35 -29.76
CA SER A 189 -15.63 18.16 -29.36
C SER A 189 -16.61 18.41 -30.51
N GLU A 190 -16.12 18.32 -31.75
CA GLU A 190 -16.91 18.47 -32.97
C GLU A 190 -17.59 17.15 -33.42
N LEU A 191 -17.21 16.02 -32.81
CA LEU A 191 -17.89 14.73 -32.99
C LEU A 191 -19.00 14.58 -31.94
N ASP A 192 -20.21 14.98 -32.33
CA ASP A 192 -21.44 14.72 -31.56
C ASP A 192 -21.80 13.22 -31.66
N PHE A 193 -22.02 12.57 -30.51
CA PHE A 193 -22.46 11.16 -30.42
C PHE A 193 -23.98 11.03 -30.34
#